data_AF-A0A1M6HJZ7-F1
#
_entry.id   AF-A0A1M6HJZ7-F1
#
_cell.length_a   1.000
_cell.length_b   1.000
_cell.length_c   1.000
_cell.angle_alpha   90.00
_cell.angle_beta   90.00
_cell.angle_gamma   90.00
#
_symmetry.space_group_name_H-M   'P 1'
#
loop_
_entity.id
_entity.type
_entity.pdbx_description
1 polymer ?
#
loop_
_entity_poly.entity_id
_entity_poly.type
_entity_poly.pdbx_seq_one_letter_code
_entity_poly.pdbx_strand_id
1 'polypeptide(L)'
;MNKVLIECGALIDKYELNRDSIMEQLQSIKVDKGTEEFITAYNDDFRYTLVGEIKENQVVLTNIEKAIAFRRMDNTDLFEFVKKGQGL
;
A
#
# COMPACT_ATOMS: atom_id res chain seq x y z
N MET A 1 -4.77 -15.04 -12.89
CA MET A 1 -3.65 -14.75 -11.97
C MET A 1 -2.61 -13.99 -12.76
N ASN A 2 -2.26 -12.80 -12.30
CA ASN A 2 -1.21 -12.01 -12.93
C ASN A 2 0.15 -12.63 -12.60
N LYS A 3 1.12 -12.45 -13.49
CA LYS A 3 2.51 -12.74 -13.14
C LYS A 3 3.00 -11.60 -12.24
N VAL A 4 3.56 -11.91 -11.07
CA VAL A 4 4.08 -10.90 -10.15
C VAL A 4 5.61 -10.94 -10.14
N LEU A 5 6.24 -9.78 -10.21
CA LEU A 5 7.67 -9.57 -10.01
C LEU A 5 7.87 -8.62 -8.83
N ILE A 6 8.85 -8.92 -7.98
CA ILE A 6 9.21 -8.08 -6.83
C ILE A 6 10.63 -7.57 -7.05
N GLU A 7 10.78 -6.26 -7.24
CA GLU A 7 12.08 -5.61 -7.41
C GLU A 7 12.59 -4.99 -6.11
N CYS A 8 11.68 -4.68 -5.18
CA CYS A 8 12.01 -4.12 -3.86
C CYS A 8 12.13 -5.17 -2.74
N GLY A 9 12.67 -6.36 -3.04
CA GLY A 9 12.77 -7.46 -2.07
C GLY A 9 13.47 -7.08 -0.77
N ALA A 10 14.50 -6.23 -0.85
CA ALA A 10 15.21 -5.73 0.33
C ALA A 10 14.32 -4.91 1.29
N LEU A 11 13.28 -4.23 0.79
CA LEU A 11 12.31 -3.52 1.65
C LEU A 11 11.37 -4.47 2.38
N ILE A 12 10.99 -5.59 1.74
CA ILE A 12 10.21 -6.66 2.38
C ILE A 12 11.00 -7.21 3.58
N ASP A 13 12.29 -7.50 3.37
CA ASP A 13 13.15 -8.03 4.42
C ASP A 13 13.38 -6.98 5.53
N LYS A 14 13.66 -5.72 5.16
CA LYS A 14 13.87 -4.60 6.10
C LYS A 14 12.65 -4.33 6.99
N TYR A 15 11.46 -4.46 6.43
CA TYR A 15 10.21 -4.20 7.13
C TYR A 15 9.57 -5.46 7.72
N GLU A 16 10.21 -6.63 7.57
CA GLU A 16 9.74 -7.92 8.04
C GLU A 16 8.31 -8.24 7.55
N LEU A 17 8.01 -7.92 6.28
CA LEU A 17 6.69 -8.10 5.69
C LEU A 17 6.51 -9.53 5.16
N ASN A 18 5.27 -10.02 5.17
CA ASN A 18 4.96 -11.34 4.65
C ASN A 18 4.94 -11.32 3.11
N ARG A 19 5.97 -11.92 2.52
CA ARG A 19 6.12 -12.03 1.06
C ARG A 19 4.95 -12.77 0.40
N ASP A 20 4.42 -13.81 1.04
CA ASP A 20 3.33 -14.61 0.48
C ASP A 20 2.02 -13.81 0.46
N SER A 21 1.73 -13.08 1.55
CA SER A 21 0.59 -12.15 1.59
C SER A 21 0.67 -11.07 0.50
N ILE A 22 1.86 -10.48 0.31
CA ILE A 22 2.10 -9.50 -0.76
C ILE A 22 1.85 -10.16 -2.13
N MET A 23 2.36 -11.37 -2.34
CA MET A 23 2.20 -12.11 -3.59
C MET A 23 0.72 -12.35 -3.91
N GLU A 24 -0.05 -12.87 -2.95
CA GLU A 24 -1.49 -13.12 -3.11
C GLU A 24 -2.28 -11.84 -3.41
N GLN A 25 -1.95 -10.75 -2.70
CA GLN A 25 -2.56 -9.45 -2.92
C GLN A 25 -2.29 -8.93 -4.35
N LEU A 26 -1.04 -8.95 -4.79
CA LEU A 26 -0.65 -8.44 -6.12
C LEU A 26 -1.18 -9.30 -7.27
N GLN A 27 -1.31 -10.61 -7.08
CA GLN A 27 -1.94 -11.51 -8.05
C GLN A 27 -3.43 -11.22 -8.25
N SER A 28 -4.06 -10.60 -7.25
CA SER A 28 -5.49 -10.27 -7.22
C SER A 28 -5.81 -8.88 -7.76
N ILE A 29 -4.79 -8.06 -8.08
CA ILE A 29 -4.98 -6.75 -8.71
C ILE A 29 -5.67 -6.92 -10.07
N LYS A 30 -6.71 -6.12 -10.31
CA LYS A 30 -7.33 -6.05 -11.64
C LYS A 30 -6.42 -5.25 -12.57
N VAL A 31 -6.03 -5.88 -13.67
CA VAL A 31 -5.26 -5.24 -14.73
C VAL A 31 -6.24 -4.69 -15.75
N ASP A 32 -6.55 -3.40 -15.65
CA ASP A 32 -7.40 -2.70 -16.60
C ASP A 32 -6.56 -2.10 -17.73
N LYS A 33 -7.08 -2.14 -18.96
CA LYS A 33 -6.39 -1.57 -20.13
C LYS A 33 -6.13 -0.07 -19.91
N GLY A 34 -4.86 0.33 -20.00
CA GLY A 34 -4.41 1.71 -19.84
C GLY A 34 -3.98 2.08 -18.42
N THR A 35 -4.01 1.15 -17.47
CA THR A 35 -3.38 1.35 -16.14
C THR A 35 -1.93 0.89 -16.22
N GLU A 36 -0.99 1.83 -16.04
CA GLU A 36 0.46 1.55 -16.08
C GLU A 36 1.08 1.49 -14.69
N GLU A 37 0.44 2.10 -13.69
CA GLU A 37 0.93 2.23 -12.33
C GLU A 37 -0.17 1.88 -11.32
N PHE A 38 0.21 1.38 -10.15
CA PHE A 38 -0.70 1.16 -9.03
C PHE A 38 -0.10 1.62 -7.71
N ILE A 39 -0.99 2.06 -6.83
CA ILE A 39 -0.71 2.39 -5.44
C ILE A 39 -1.81 1.73 -4.61
N THR A 40 -1.44 0.87 -3.66
CA THR A 40 -2.40 0.18 -2.82
C THR A 40 -1.86 -0.02 -1.41
N ALA A 41 -2.73 -0.02 -0.40
CA ALA A 41 -2.33 -0.33 0.96
C ALA A 41 -2.00 -1.83 1.07
N TYR A 42 -0.99 -2.19 1.85
CA TYR A 42 -0.73 -3.58 2.18
C TYR A 42 -1.84 -4.12 3.09
N ASN A 43 -2.44 -5.26 2.70
CA ASN A 43 -3.65 -5.78 3.34
C ASN A 43 -3.46 -6.13 4.83
N ASP A 44 -2.29 -6.64 5.20
CA ASP A 44 -2.05 -7.08 6.59
C ASP A 44 -1.68 -5.89 7.50
N ASP A 45 -1.17 -4.80 6.93
CA ASP A 45 -0.78 -3.61 7.68
C ASP A 45 -0.86 -2.36 6.81
N PHE A 46 -1.93 -1.58 7.01
CA PHE A 46 -2.21 -0.33 6.30
C PHE A 46 -1.13 0.74 6.46
N ARG A 47 -0.17 0.57 7.38
CA ARG A 47 0.99 1.47 7.52
C ARG A 47 1.99 1.32 6.38
N TYR A 48 1.83 0.31 5.53
CA TYR A 48 2.66 0.11 4.35
C TYR A 48 1.85 0.29 3.08
N THR A 49 2.42 1.01 2.12
CA THR A 49 1.85 1.20 0.79
C THR A 49 2.71 0.48 -0.22
N LEU A 50 2.10 -0.38 -1.01
CA LEU A 50 2.70 -1.07 -2.14
C LEU A 50 2.57 -0.18 -3.38
N VAL A 51 3.70 0.10 -4.02
CA VAL A 51 3.78 0.93 -5.22
C VAL A 51 4.42 0.10 -6.33
N GLY A 52 3.84 0.16 -7.52
CA GLY A 52 4.35 -0.63 -8.62
C GLY A 52 3.72 -0.28 -9.96
N GLU A 53 4.10 -1.08 -10.94
CA GLU A 53 3.75 -0.90 -12.34
C GLU A 53 2.99 -2.12 -12.86
N ILE A 54 2.15 -1.89 -13.86
CA ILE A 54 1.44 -2.93 -14.60
C ILE A 54 1.95 -2.92 -16.04
N LYS A 55 2.59 -4.00 -16.44
CA LYS A 55 3.17 -4.20 -17.79
C LYS A 55 2.45 -5.36 -18.45
N GLU A 56 1.56 -5.05 -19.39
CA GLU A 56 0.71 -6.02 -20.10
C GLU A 56 -0.14 -6.87 -19.15
N ASN A 57 0.36 -8.02 -18.71
CA ASN A 57 -0.30 -8.96 -17.80
C ASN A 57 0.59 -9.30 -16.58
N GLN A 58 1.61 -8.46 -16.35
CA GLN A 58 2.56 -8.57 -15.26
C GLN A 58 2.40 -7.39 -14.30
N VAL A 59 2.37 -7.69 -13.02
CA VAL A 59 2.40 -6.70 -11.92
C VAL A 59 3.82 -6.69 -11.37
N VAL A 60 4.44 -5.51 -11.31
CA VAL A 60 5.80 -5.33 -10.80
C VAL A 60 5.75 -4.45 -9.56
N LEU A 61 6.12 -5.01 -8.41
CA LEU A 61 6.28 -4.25 -7.18
C LEU A 61 7.65 -3.58 -7.17
N THR A 62 7.66 -2.26 -7.33
CA THR A 62 8.89 -1.46 -7.46
C THR A 62 9.28 -0.80 -6.14
N ASN A 63 8.33 -0.54 -5.24
CA ASN A 63 8.60 0.12 -3.97
C ASN A 63 7.59 -0.22 -2.86
N ILE A 64 8.00 -0.02 -1.61
CA ILE A 64 7.16 -0.13 -0.42
C ILE A 64 7.41 1.09 0.47
N GLU A 65 6.39 1.91 0.63
CA GLU A 65 6.45 3.11 1.48
C GLU A 65 5.88 2.81 2.86
N LYS A 66 6.62 3.18 3.90
CA LYS A 66 6.17 3.07 5.29
C LYS A 66 5.65 4.42 5.78
N ALA A 67 4.47 4.44 6.38
CA ALA A 67 3.91 5.63 6.99
C ALA A 67 4.86 6.18 8.08
N ILE A 68 5.20 7.47 7.98
CA ILE A 68 6.07 8.17 8.93
C ILE A 68 5.40 8.38 10.30
N ALA A 69 4.08 8.52 10.30
CA ALA A 69 3.25 8.69 11.47
C ALA A 69 1.85 8.16 11.17
N PHE A 70 1.23 7.55 12.16
CA PHE A 70 -0.15 7.10 12.08
C PHE A 70 -0.87 7.43 13.38
N ARG A 71 -2.09 7.97 13.26
CA ARG A 71 -2.99 8.17 14.38
C ARG A 71 -4.34 7.57 14.02
N ARG A 72 -4.81 6.62 14.84
CA ARG A 72 -6.19 6.16 14.78
C ARG A 72 -7.08 7.29 15.30
N MET A 73 -8.03 7.72 14.48
CA MET A 73 -9.00 8.75 14.83
C MET A 73 -10.36 8.26 14.37
N ASP A 74 -11.35 8.30 15.26
CA ASP A 74 -12.74 8.21 14.84
C ASP A 74 -13.28 9.60 14.47
N ASN A 75 -14.55 9.67 14.07
CA ASN A 75 -15.18 10.95 13.69
C ASN A 75 -15.26 11.94 14.86
N THR A 76 -15.32 11.45 16.10
CA THR A 76 -15.34 12.28 17.31
C THR A 76 -13.96 12.85 17.58
N ASP A 77 -12.90 12.03 17.51
CA ASP A 77 -11.51 12.47 17.58
C ASP A 77 -11.20 13.51 16.49
N LEU A 78 -11.70 13.29 15.28
CA LEU A 78 -11.52 14.20 14.15
C LEU A 78 -12.24 15.53 14.40
N PHE A 79 -13.49 15.49 14.87
CA PHE A 79 -14.25 16.68 15.22
C PHE A 79 -13.55 17.49 16.32
N GLU A 80 -13.12 16.84 17.39
CA GLU A 80 -12.41 17.48 18.50
C GLU A 80 -11.04 18.03 18.07
N PHE A 81 -10.33 17.33 17.20
CA PHE A 81 -9.05 17.80 16.65
C PHE A 81 -9.23 19.08 15.82
N VAL A 82 -10.20 19.11 14.90
CA VAL A 82 -10.52 20.29 14.08
C VAL A 82 -10.97 21.45 14.97
N LYS A 83 -11.86 21.19 15.93
CA LYS A 83 -12.36 22.18 16.88
C LYS A 83 -11.22 22.85 17.66
N LYS A 84 -10.32 22.04 18.26
CA LYS A 84 -9.15 22.55 18.99
C LYS A 84 -8.19 23.33 18.10
N GLY A 85 -8.01 22.92 16.85
CA GLY A 85 -7.15 23.61 15.88
C GLY A 85 -7.72 24.93 15.37
N GLN A 86 -9.05 25.09 15.38
CA GLN A 86 -9.76 26.29 14.92
C GLN A 86 -10.13 27.26 16.05
N GLY A 87 -9.85 26.92 17.31
CA GLY A 87 -10.17 27.76 18.47
C GLY A 87 -11.67 27.86 18.79
N LEU A 88 -12.44 26.84 18.40
CA LEU A 88 -13.88 26.69 18.65
C LEU A 88 -14.20 25.96 19.97
#